data_AF-A0AAV2ERQ0-F1
#
_entry.id   AF-A0AAV2ERQ0-F1
#
_cell.length_a   1.000
_cell.length_b   1.000
_cell.length_c   1.000
_cell.angle_alpha   90.00
_cell.angle_beta   90.00
_cell.angle_gamma   90.00
#
_symmetry.space_group_name_H-M   'P 1'
#
loop_
_entity.id
_entity.type
_entity.pdbx_description
1 polymer ?
#
loop_
_entity_poly.entity_id
_entity_poly.type
_entity_poly.pdbx_seq_one_letter_code
_entity_poly.pdbx_strand_id
1 'polypeptide(L)' 'MGYGGQDCLADPADFNHTLRELRDQAKLQYVDRYGHDDFLYDIRAKEDVYDDLIGVFKSIMGRQSATA' A
#
# COMPACT_ATOMS: atom_id res chain seq x y z
N MET A 1 -2.22 -2.10 1.28
CA MET A 1 -2.36 -0.75 1.85
C MET A 1 -0.98 -0.22 2.14
N GLY A 2 -0.58 0.82 1.41
CA GLY A 2 0.66 1.56 1.65
C GLY A 2 0.42 2.62 2.73
N TYR A 3 1.40 2.82 3.62
CA TYR A 3 1.37 3.91 4.60
C TYR A 3 2.80 4.38 4.92
N GLY A 4 2.93 5.67 5.23
CA GLY A 4 4.20 6.35 5.41
C GLY A 4 4.46 6.70 6.88
N GLY A 5 5.73 6.69 7.30
CA GLY A 5 6.11 7.06 8.67
C GLY A 5 6.06 8.57 8.93
N GLN A 6 6.14 9.37 7.87
CA GLN A 6 6.10 10.84 7.91
C GLN A 6 4.80 11.39 7.31
N ASP A 7 3.77 10.55 7.13
CA ASP A 7 2.47 10.98 6.66
C ASP A 7 1.74 11.73 7.78
N CYS A 8 1.48 13.02 7.57
CA CYS A 8 0.78 13.87 8.52
C CYS A 8 -0.75 13.87 8.34
N LEU A 9 -1.25 13.32 7.23
CA LEU A 9 -2.68 13.29 6.91
C LEU A 9 -3.28 11.90 7.19
N ALA A 10 -2.63 10.84 6.70
CA ALA A 10 -2.95 9.46 7.03
C ALA A 10 -1.91 8.93 8.02
N ASP A 11 -1.83 9.55 9.19
CA ASP A 11 -0.77 9.28 10.15
C ASP A 11 -0.82 7.85 10.72
N PRO A 12 0.30 7.33 11.25
CA PRO A 12 0.36 5.95 11.73
C PRO A 12 -0.66 5.61 12.83
N ALA A 13 -1.11 6.56 13.65
CA ALA A 13 -2.10 6.28 14.69
C ALA A 13 -3.48 6.01 14.07
N ASP A 14 -3.93 6.89 13.18
CA ASP A 14 -5.21 6.73 12.47
C ASP A 14 -5.19 5.54 11.49
N PHE A 15 -4.05 5.28 10.84
CA PHE A 15 -3.87 4.08 10.02
C PHE A 15 -4.02 2.80 10.86
N ASN A 16 -3.39 2.75 12.04
CA ASN A 16 -3.52 1.61 12.95
C ASN A 16 -4.95 1.43 13.46
N HIS A 17 -5.69 2.52 13.69
CA HIS A 17 -7.12 2.43 13.99
C HIS A 17 -7.88 1.82 12.81
N THR A 18 -7.65 2.32 11.60
CA THR A 18 -8.31 1.83 10.38
C THR A 18 -8.07 0.34 10.17
N LEU A 19 -6.85 -0.15 10.38
CA LEU A 19 -6.53 -1.58 10.26
C LEU A 19 -7.35 -2.47 11.19
N ARG A 20 -7.73 -1.98 12.38
CA ARG A 20 -8.56 -2.74 13.33
C ARG A 20 -10.02 -2.84 12.89
N GLU A 21 -10.49 -1.91 12.06
CA GLU A 21 -11.87 -1.87 11.59
C GLU A 21 -12.09 -2.61 10.26
N LEU A 22 -11.02 -2.90 9.52
CA LEU A 22 -11.10 -3.65 8.28
C LEU A 22 -11.58 -5.08 8.53
N ARG A 23 -12.60 -5.49 7.78
CA ARG A 23 -13.16 -6.84 7.84
C ARG A 23 -12.17 -7.90 7.34
N ASP A 24 -11.37 -7.55 6.33
CA ASP A 24 -10.43 -8.44 5.68
C ASP A 24 -8.98 -7.98 5.91
N GLN A 25 -8.06 -8.93 5.96
CA GLN A 25 -6.63 -8.62 6.07
C GLN A 25 -6.11 -8.00 4.77
N ALA A 26 -5.67 -6.74 4.88
CA ALA A 26 -4.95 -6.07 3.81
C ALA A 26 -3.47 -6.48 3.81
N LYS A 27 -2.88 -6.70 2.62
CA LYS A 27 -1.42 -6.75 2.48
C LYS A 27 -0.85 -5.36 2.81
N LEU A 28 0.04 -5.27 3.78
CA LEU A 28 0.62 -4.00 4.23
C LEU A 28 1.96 -3.71 3.56
N GLN A 29 2.23 -2.43 3.30
CA GLN A 29 3.50 -1.93 2.78
C GLN A 29 3.82 -0.63 3.51
N TYR A 30 4.97 -0.58 4.17
CA TYR A 30 5.39 0.57 4.98
C TYR A 30 6.64 1.20 4.39
N VAL A 31 6.66 2.53 4.30
CA VAL A 31 7.84 3.29 3.91
C VAL A 31 8.07 4.42 4.92
N ASP A 32 9.07 4.25 5.78
CA ASP A 32 9.30 5.14 6.92
C ASP A 32 9.46 6.62 6.55
N ARG A 33 10.17 6.90 5.45
CA ARG A 33 10.46 8.27 4.99
C ARG A 33 9.32 8.94 4.23
N TYR A 34 8.24 8.23 3.90
CA TYR A 34 7.18 8.80 3.07
C TYR A 34 6.23 9.66 3.89
N GLY A 35 6.01 10.88 3.41
CA GLY A 35 4.83 11.69 3.66
C GLY A 35 3.67 11.33 2.73
N HIS A 36 2.57 12.08 2.84
CA HIS A 36 1.34 11.78 2.11
C HIS A 36 1.51 11.83 0.58
N ASP A 37 2.17 12.88 0.10
CA ASP A 37 2.30 13.17 -1.32
C ASP A 37 3.39 12.31 -2.00
N ASP A 38 4.29 11.69 -1.22
CA ASP A 38 5.38 10.86 -1.75
C ASP A 38 4.86 9.61 -2.47
N PHE A 39 3.69 9.10 -2.06
CA PHE A 39 3.00 8.01 -2.75
C PHE A 39 2.57 8.37 -4.19
N LEU A 40 2.57 9.65 -4.55
CA LEU A 40 2.22 10.14 -5.88
C LEU A 40 3.41 10.75 -6.62
N TYR A 41 4.33 11.42 -5.91
CA TYR A 41 5.34 12.28 -6.52
C TYR A 41 6.80 11.93 -6.22
N ASP A 42 7.07 11.02 -5.26
CA ASP A 42 8.47 10.65 -4.98
C ASP A 42 9.08 9.96 -6.21
N ILE A 43 10.29 10.38 -6.58
CA ILE A 43 11.01 9.86 -7.76
C ILE A 43 11.33 8.36 -7.65
N ARG A 44 11.24 7.79 -6.44
CA ARG A 44 11.45 6.38 -6.10
C ARG A 44 10.13 5.64 -5.87
N ALA A 45 8.96 6.29 -5.99
CA ALA A 45 7.65 5.68 -5.75
C ALA A 45 7.40 4.46 -6.64
N LYS A 46 8.01 4.42 -7.83
CA LYS A 46 7.96 3.25 -8.69
C LYS A 46 8.54 2.02 -8.00
N GLU A 47 9.78 2.12 -7.50
CA GLU A 47 10.48 1.00 -6.87
C GLU A 47 9.96 0.72 -5.47
N ASP A 48 9.70 1.76 -4.68
CA ASP A 48 9.31 1.62 -3.28
C ASP A 48 7.86 1.15 -3.12
N VAL A 49 6.96 1.48 -4.06
CA VAL A 49 5.51 1.25 -3.94
C VAL A 49 4.91 0.53 -5.15
N TYR A 50 5.07 1.07 -6.36
CA TYR A 50 4.26 0.64 -7.51
C TYR A 50 4.65 -0.74 -8.04
N ASP A 51 5.91 -1.13 -8.03
CA ASP A 51 6.35 -2.45 -8.48
C ASP A 51 5.67 -3.57 -7.67
N ASP A 52 5.58 -3.40 -6.35
CA ASP A 52 4.88 -4.32 -5.45
C ASP A 52 3.36 -4.34 -5.70
N LEU A 53 2.75 -3.16 -5.92
CA LEU A 53 1.33 -3.03 -6.24
C LEU A 53 0.98 -3.74 -7.56
N ILE A 54 1.79 -3.53 -8.60
CA ILE A 54 1.65 -4.21 -9.90
C ILE A 54 1.80 -5.72 -9.72
N GLY A 55 2.72 -6.18 -8.86
CA GLY A 55 2.86 -7.59 -8.51
C GLY A 55 1.58 -8.20 -7.92
N VAL A 56 0.90 -7.47 -7.03
CA VAL A 56 -0.39 -7.89 -6.47
C VAL A 56 -1.46 -8.01 -7.55
N PHE A 57 -1.59 -7.03 -8.44
CA PHE A 57 -2.57 -7.09 -9.54
C PHE A 57 -2.30 -8.26 -10.48
N LYS A 58 -1.04 -8.49 -10.87
CA LYS A 58 -0.66 -9.66 -11.69
C LYS A 58 -1.04 -10.98 -11.02
N SER A 59 -0.81 -11.10 -9.70
CA SER A 59 -1.22 -12.29 -8.94
C SER A 59 -2.73 -12.48 -8.89
N ILE A 60 -3.51 -11.40 -8.77
CA ILE A 60 -4.99 -11.48 -8.80
C ILE A 60 -5.47 -11.91 -10.18
N MET A 61 -4.97 -11.29 -11.25
CA MET A 61 -5.36 -11.62 -12.62
C MET A 61 -5.00 -13.06 -13.00
N GLY A 62 -3.78 -13.51 -12.66
CA GLY A 62 -3.34 -14.89 -12.92
C GLY A 62 -4.19 -15.94 -12.19
N ARG A 63 -4.70 -15.62 -10.99
CA ARG A 63 -5.63 -16.50 -10.25
C ARG A 63 -6.99 -16.59 -10.93
N GLN A 64 -7.52 -15.48 -11.44
CA GLN A 64 -8.81 -15.47 -12.13
C GLN A 64 -8.81 -16.31 -13.40
N SER A 65 -7.71 -16.28 -14.18
CA SER A 65 -7.56 -17.11 -15.37
C SER A 65 -7.43 -18.61 -15.09
N ALA A 66 -7.04 -19.00 -13.87
CA ALA A 66 -6.93 -20.41 -13.48
C ALA A 66 -8.24 -21.00 -12.95
N THR A 67 -9.25 -20.17 -12.68
CA THR A 67 -10.57 -20.56 -12.14
C THR A 67 -11.71 -20.45 -13.16
N ALA A 68 -11.40 -20.11 -14.42
CA ALA A 68 -12.33 -20.04 -15.54
C ALA A 68 -12.13 -21.24 -16.48
#